data_AF-A0A2X3J4Q2-F1
#
_entry.id   AF-A0A2X3J4Q2-F1
#
_cell.length_a   1.000
_cell.length_b   1.000
_cell.length_c   1.000
_cell.angle_alpha   90.00
_cell.angle_beta   90.00
_cell.angle_gamma   90.00
#
_symmetry.space_group_name_H-M   'P 1'
#
loop_
_entity.id
_entity.type
_entity.pdbx_description
1 polymer ?
#
loop_
_entity_poly.entity_id
_entity_poly.type
_entity_poly.pdbx_seq_one_letter_code
_entity_poly.pdbx_strand_id
1 'polypeptide(L)'
;MEFLVQRIQAVDYEFRLGEENVEPILGLCRLLDAVPLALEIVAARVASLGPDAVLADLSGRETLPDTPGRTASRHRTLTDALDWSYRLLTANEQRVFHALGRISRRI
;
A
#
# COMPACT_ATOMS: atom_id res chain seq x y z
N MET A 1 -0.80 -1.89 -12.29
CA MET A 1 -0.30 -0.60 -12.80
C MET A 1 -1.44 0.36 -13.11
N GLU A 2 -2.34 0.07 -14.06
CA GLU A 2 -3.45 0.98 -14.42
C GLU A 2 -4.33 1.40 -13.23
N PHE A 3 -4.69 0.44 -12.36
CA PHE A 3 -5.45 0.75 -11.15
C PHE A 3 -4.74 1.76 -10.23
N LEU A 4 -3.45 1.57 -9.96
CA LEU A 4 -2.66 2.48 -9.13
C LEU A 4 -2.62 3.90 -9.72
N VAL A 5 -2.41 4.01 -11.03
CA VAL A 5 -2.40 5.31 -11.73
C VAL A 5 -3.75 6.00 -11.62
N GLN A 6 -4.86 5.28 -11.84
CA GLN A 6 -6.20 5.84 -11.63
C GLN A 6 -6.41 6.34 -10.20
N ARG A 7 -5.90 5.62 -9.20
CA ARG A 7 -6.03 6.03 -7.80
C ARG A 7 -5.19 7.24 -7.47
N ILE A 8 -3.97 7.34 -8.01
CA ILE A 8 -3.14 8.54 -7.86
C ILE A 8 -3.86 9.73 -8.50
N GLN A 9 -4.38 9.57 -9.71
CA GLN A 9 -5.11 10.62 -10.43
C GLN A 9 -6.41 11.06 -9.77
N ALA A 10 -7.06 10.17 -9.01
CA ALA A 10 -8.22 10.52 -8.22
C ALA A 10 -7.89 11.44 -7.02
N VAL A 11 -6.62 11.48 -6.59
CA VAL A 11 -6.13 12.31 -5.49
C VAL A 11 -5.35 13.54 -5.99
N ASP A 12 -4.58 13.37 -7.07
CA ASP A 12 -3.80 14.40 -7.75
C ASP A 12 -4.08 14.36 -9.27
N TYR A 13 -4.92 15.28 -9.74
CA TYR A 13 -5.35 15.33 -11.14
C TYR A 13 -4.26 15.78 -12.12
N GLU A 14 -3.17 16.38 -11.62
CA GLU A 14 -2.03 16.80 -12.46
C GLU A 14 -1.06 15.66 -12.72
N PHE A 15 -1.16 14.57 -11.96
CA PHE A 15 -0.32 13.39 -12.11
C PHE A 15 -0.46 12.76 -13.50
N ARG A 16 0.66 12.69 -14.23
CA ARG A 16 0.78 11.97 -15.50
C ARG A 16 1.82 10.87 -15.38
N LEU A 17 1.47 9.68 -15.88
CA LEU A 17 2.43 8.61 -16.06
C LEU A 17 3.34 8.96 -17.25
N GLY A 18 4.65 8.92 -17.03
CA GLY A 18 5.70 9.29 -17.98
C GLY A 18 6.94 8.41 -17.81
N GLU A 19 7.91 8.56 -18.72
CA GLU A 19 9.14 7.77 -18.71
C GLU A 19 9.93 7.94 -17.40
N GLU A 20 9.81 9.10 -16.75
CA GLU A 20 10.49 9.43 -15.50
C GLU A 20 9.92 8.72 -14.26
N ASN A 21 8.66 8.25 -14.32
CA ASN A 21 7.97 7.67 -13.16
C ASN A 21 7.40 6.26 -13.40
N VAL A 22 7.52 5.72 -14.61
CA VAL A 22 7.03 4.37 -14.95
C VAL A 22 7.73 3.28 -14.15
N GLU A 23 9.06 3.34 -14.01
CA GLU A 23 9.85 2.35 -13.27
C GLU A 23 9.50 2.33 -11.78
N PRO A 24 9.47 3.45 -11.05
CA PRO A 24 9.09 3.41 -9.64
C PRO A 24 7.62 2.97 -9.43
N ILE A 25 6.70 3.35 -10.33
CA ILE A 25 5.30 2.87 -10.29
C ILE A 25 5.20 1.35 -10.53
N LEU A 26 6.00 0.80 -11.44
CA LEU A 26 6.10 -0.65 -11.66
C LEU A 26 6.69 -1.35 -10.43
N GLY A 27 7.74 -0.78 -9.83
CA GLY A 27 8.33 -1.27 -8.59
C GLY A 27 7.29 -1.35 -7.47
N LEU A 28 6.52 -0.27 -7.29
CA LEU A 28 5.41 -0.23 -6.34
C LEU A 28 4.37 -1.31 -6.64
N CYS A 29 3.92 -1.47 -7.89
CA CYS A 29 2.93 -2.50 -8.24
C CYS A 29 3.41 -3.92 -7.93
N ARG A 30 4.70 -4.21 -8.14
CA ARG A 30 5.30 -5.51 -7.83
C ARG A 30 5.39 -5.73 -6.31
N LEU A 31 5.82 -4.70 -5.58
CA LEU A 31 5.92 -4.72 -4.12
C LEU A 31 4.56 -4.87 -3.44
N LEU A 32 3.51 -4.29 -4.05
CA LEU A 32 2.14 -4.26 -3.53
C LEU A 32 1.34 -5.54 -3.84
N ASP A 33 1.91 -6.53 -4.56
CA ASP A 33 1.23 -7.76 -5.01
C ASP A 33 -0.16 -7.53 -5.64
N ALA A 34 -0.36 -6.33 -6.22
CA ALA A 34 -1.65 -5.85 -6.74
C ALA A 34 -2.83 -5.88 -5.73
N VAL A 35 -2.57 -5.84 -4.41
CA VAL A 35 -3.59 -5.79 -3.37
C VAL A 35 -4.34 -4.44 -3.45
N PRO A 36 -5.66 -4.41 -3.73
CA PRO A 36 -6.38 -3.18 -4.02
C PRO A 36 -6.25 -2.11 -2.93
N LEU A 37 -6.40 -2.50 -1.65
CA LEU A 37 -6.31 -1.57 -0.53
C LEU A 37 -4.91 -0.97 -0.37
N ALA A 38 -3.86 -1.74 -0.61
CA ALA A 38 -2.51 -1.23 -0.51
C ALA A 38 -2.21 -0.24 -1.64
N LEU A 39 -2.74 -0.49 -2.84
CA LEU A 39 -2.67 0.45 -3.97
C LEU A 39 -3.37 1.78 -3.64
N GLU A 40 -4.52 1.76 -2.93
CA GLU A 40 -5.22 2.97 -2.48
C GLU A 40 -4.36 3.82 -1.52
N ILE A 41 -3.74 3.17 -0.53
CA ILE A 41 -2.91 3.86 0.47
C ILE A 41 -1.65 4.42 -0.18
N VAL A 42 -0.98 3.62 -1.03
CA VAL A 42 0.19 4.08 -1.78
C VAL A 42 -0.16 5.23 -2.72
N ALA A 43 -1.32 5.20 -3.38
CA ALA A 43 -1.73 6.28 -4.26
C ALA A 43 -1.75 7.65 -3.56
N ALA A 44 -2.31 7.72 -2.35
CA ALA A 44 -2.32 8.95 -1.56
C ALA A 44 -0.91 9.40 -1.14
N ARG A 45 -0.01 8.45 -0.82
CA ARG A 45 1.39 8.74 -0.49
C ARG A 45 2.18 9.21 -1.71
N VAL A 46 1.96 8.62 -2.87
CA VAL A 46 2.61 9.01 -4.14
C VAL A 46 2.19 10.43 -4.52
N ALA A 47 0.91 10.79 -4.38
CA ALA A 47 0.44 12.15 -4.59
C ALA A 47 1.12 13.17 -3.65
N SER A 48 1.51 12.76 -2.44
CA SER A 48 2.11 13.65 -1.44
C SER A 48 3.64 13.73 -1.51
N LEU A 49 4.31 12.64 -1.88
CA LEU A 49 5.77 12.48 -1.74
C LEU A 49 6.49 12.18 -3.06
N GLY A 50 5.75 11.82 -4.11
CA GLY A 50 6.30 11.32 -5.36
C GLY A 50 6.61 9.81 -5.34
N PRO A 51 6.61 9.17 -6.52
CA PRO A 51 6.68 7.71 -6.63
C PRO A 51 8.04 7.12 -6.21
N ASP A 52 9.14 7.83 -6.48
CA ASP A 52 10.51 7.38 -6.16
C ASP A 52 10.75 7.35 -4.64
N ALA A 53 10.34 8.42 -3.94
CA ALA A 53 10.45 8.53 -2.49
C ALA A 53 9.61 7.46 -1.77
N VAL A 54 8.40 7.18 -2.28
CA VAL A 54 7.55 6.13 -1.73
C VAL A 54 8.16 4.75 -1.97
N LEU A 55 8.68 4.48 -3.17
CA LEU A 55 9.35 3.20 -3.44
C LEU A 55 10.55 2.99 -2.52
N ALA A 56 11.40 4.00 -2.35
CA ALA A 56 12.55 3.93 -1.46
C ALA A 56 12.17 3.68 0.02
N ASP A 57 11.13 4.34 0.54
CA ASP A 57 10.63 4.12 1.91
C ASP A 57 10.15 2.68 2.11
N LEU A 58 9.46 2.11 1.11
CA LEU A 58 8.91 0.77 1.21
C LEU A 58 9.95 -0.32 1.04
N SER A 59 10.86 -0.17 0.08
CA SER A 59 11.99 -1.09 -0.09
C SER A 59 12.92 -1.11 1.13
N GLY A 60 13.03 0.01 1.87
CA GLY A 60 13.80 0.08 3.11
C GLY A 60 13.14 -0.67 4.30
N ARG A 61 11.81 -0.76 4.33
CA ARG A 61 11.04 -1.39 5.42
C ARG A 61 11.01 -2.92 5.35
N GLU A 62 11.31 -3.52 4.20
CA GLU A 62 11.39 -4.98 4.02
C GLU A 62 12.61 -5.61 4.71
N THR A 63 13.53 -4.79 5.23
CA THR A 63 14.69 -5.29 6.01
C THR A 63 14.29 -5.72 7.44
N LEU A 64 13.04 -5.54 7.87
CA LEU A 64 12.58 -6.09 9.16
C LEU A 64 12.13 -7.55 8.98
N PRO A 65 12.84 -8.53 9.58
CA PRO A 65 12.48 -9.95 9.47
C PRO A 65 11.09 -10.22 10.03
N ASP A 66 10.31 -10.94 9.24
CA ASP A 66 8.93 -11.30 9.47
C ASP A 66 8.78 -12.26 10.67
N THR A 67 7.83 -12.00 11.57
CA THR A 67 7.58 -12.86 12.74
C THR A 67 6.65 -14.00 12.34
N PRO A 68 7.03 -15.29 12.48
CA PRO A 68 6.22 -16.39 11.96
C PRO A 68 5.08 -16.76 12.91
N GLY A 69 3.83 -16.61 12.47
CA GLY A 69 2.66 -16.91 13.31
C GLY A 69 1.35 -17.22 12.58
N ARG A 70 1.17 -18.51 12.19
CA ARG A 70 -0.09 -19.28 12.09
C ARG A 70 -1.31 -18.70 11.33
N THR A 71 -1.65 -19.30 10.18
CA THR A 71 -2.92 -20.05 9.90
C THR A 71 -3.09 -20.32 8.39
N ALA A 72 -3.45 -21.56 8.04
CA ALA A 72 -3.91 -22.15 6.75
C ALA A 72 -3.69 -21.38 5.41
N SER A 73 -3.04 -22.06 4.45
CA SER A 73 -2.49 -21.58 3.16
C SER A 73 -3.38 -20.76 2.22
N ARG A 74 -4.68 -20.61 2.48
CA ARG A 74 -5.61 -19.75 1.71
C ARG A 74 -5.91 -18.42 2.39
N HIS A 75 -5.83 -18.37 3.72
CA HIS A 75 -5.84 -17.11 4.48
C HIS A 75 -4.45 -16.50 4.62
N ARG A 76 -3.39 -17.24 4.29
CA ARG A 76 -2.01 -16.75 4.29
C ARG A 76 -1.87 -15.53 3.38
N THR A 77 -2.25 -15.63 2.11
CA THR A 77 -2.17 -14.49 1.17
C THR A 77 -2.99 -13.29 1.63
N LEU A 78 -4.19 -13.49 2.20
CA LEU A 78 -5.05 -12.38 2.63
C LEU A 78 -4.61 -11.77 3.96
N THR A 79 -4.08 -12.58 4.88
CA THR A 79 -3.54 -12.11 6.17
C THR A 79 -2.18 -11.46 5.98
N ASP A 80 -1.32 -12.02 5.13
CA ASP A 80 -0.04 -11.43 4.76
C ASP A 80 -0.28 -10.12 4.00
N ALA A 81 -1.23 -10.08 3.07
CA ALA A 81 -1.62 -8.83 2.40
C ALA A 81 -2.17 -7.78 3.38
N LEU A 82 -2.95 -8.20 4.38
CA LEU A 82 -3.46 -7.31 5.43
C LEU A 82 -2.36 -6.81 6.36
N ASP A 83 -1.47 -7.70 6.82
CA ASP A 83 -0.34 -7.35 7.68
C ASP A 83 0.60 -6.39 6.96
N TRP A 84 0.91 -6.68 5.71
CA TRP A 84 1.74 -5.83 4.87
C TRP A 84 1.07 -4.48 4.57
N SER A 85 -0.23 -4.45 4.26
CA SER A 85 -1.01 -3.20 4.15
C SER A 85 -1.04 -2.41 5.46
N TYR A 86 -1.06 -3.10 6.60
CA TYR A 86 -1.04 -2.47 7.92
C TYR A 86 0.34 -1.89 8.26
N ARG A 87 1.43 -2.56 7.88
CA ARG A 87 2.82 -2.08 8.05
C ARG A 87 3.16 -0.92 7.12
N LEU A 88 2.45 -0.79 6.00
CA LEU A 88 2.54 0.34 5.08
C LEU A 88 1.94 1.64 5.66
N LEU A 89 0.91 1.52 6.50
CA LEU A 89 0.26 2.65 7.16
C LEU A 89 1.21 3.31 8.17
N THR A 90 1.19 4.63 8.24
CA THR A 90 1.83 5.39 9.32
C THR A 90 1.13 5.11 10.66
N ALA A 91 1.80 5.42 11.78
CA ALA A 91 1.22 5.22 13.11
C ALA A 91 -0.12 5.96 13.31
N ASN A 92 -0.35 7.07 12.60
CA ASN A 92 -1.62 7.79 12.66
C ASN A 92 -2.70 7.08 11.84
N GLU A 93 -2.37 6.60 10.65
CA GLU A 93 -3.31 5.88 9.78
C GLU A 93 -3.66 4.49 10.34
N GLN A 94 -2.73 3.79 10.99
CA GLN A 94 -3.01 2.54 11.72
C GLN A 94 -4.05 2.75 12.82
N ARG A 95 -4.01 3.88 13.55
CA ARG A 95 -5.01 4.20 14.58
C ARG A 95 -6.39 4.40 13.99
N VAL A 96 -6.49 5.10 12.85
CA VAL A 96 -7.76 5.32 12.14
C VAL A 96 -8.29 4.00 11.59
N PHE A 97 -7.43 3.16 10.99
CA PHE A 97 -7.79 1.84 10.50
C PHE A 97 -8.33 0.94 11.63
N HIS A 98 -7.65 0.93 12.78
CA HIS A 98 -8.09 0.20 13.96
C HIS A 98 -9.42 0.75 14.53
N ALA A 99 -9.66 2.06 14.46
CA ALA A 99 -10.91 2.67 14.88
C ALA A 99 -12.09 2.30 13.94
N LEU A 100 -11.86 2.28 12.62
CA LEU A 100 -12.87 1.91 11.62
C LEU A 100 -13.24 0.42 11.65
N GLY A 101 -12.25 -0.47 11.84
CA GLY A 101 -12.50 -1.91 11.98
C GLY A 101 -13.41 -2.28 13.16
N ARG A 102 -13.43 -1.44 14.21
CA ARG A 102 -14.36 -1.58 15.34
C ARG A 102 -15.79 -1.16 15.01
N ILE A 103 -15.98 -0.24 14.06
CA ILE A 103 -17.30 0.25 13.64
C ILE A 103 -17.97 -0.77 12.70
N SER A 104 -17.20 -1.45 11.85
CA SER A 104 -17.73 -2.43 10.90
C SER A 104 -18.28 -3.73 11.51
N ARG A 105 -18.13 -3.95 12.83
CA ARG A 105 -18.72 -5.10 13.55
C ARG A 105 -20.07 -4.77 14.19
N ARG A 106 -20.69 -3.65 13.80
CA ARG A 106 -21.99 -3.24 14.34
C ARG A 106 -22.87 -2.60 13.26
N ILE A 107 -23.16 -3.37 12.21
CA ILE A 107 -24.36 -3.24 11.35
C ILE A 107 -24.89 -4.65 11.14
#